data_AF-A0A5E4JE91-F1
#
_entry.id   AF-A0A5E4JE91-F1
#
_cell.length_a   1.000
_cell.length_b   1.000
_cell.length_c   1.000
_cell.angle_alpha   90.00
_cell.angle_beta   90.00
_cell.angle_gamma   90.00
#
_symmetry.space_group_name_H-M   'P 1'
#
loop_
_entity.id
_entity.type
_entity.pdbx_description
1 polymer ?
#
loop_
_entity_poly.entity_id
_entity_poly.type
_entity_poly.pdbx_seq_one_letter_code
_entity_poly.pdbx_strand_id
1 'polypeptide(L)'
;MIIKIEYLTILFVLSLCFILLISKVYGLNDTLVNNSYLSNISINETFVNISCDENFTLINNICVKTTFANIDFSKVEFAVVESLSKQESVRVFVALKSSSIDYSSNDKNTIKAQVAELQSKISPFLSYDNFKVVRIFELDPSFSGYVTERGLLDILSSDFVEKVTLVRRMQEELAGSVSLINADDVWNLNINGVNITGKNQVICLVDLE
;
A
#
# COMPACT_ATOMS: atom_id res chain seq x y z
N MET A 1 0.91 34.41 6.29
CA MET A 1 1.80 33.48 5.56
C MET A 1 2.44 32.53 6.56
N ILE A 2 1.68 31.53 7.00
CA ILE A 2 2.04 30.57 8.06
C ILE A 2 1.76 29.18 7.48
N ILE A 3 2.56 28.76 6.51
CA ILE A 3 2.51 27.39 5.94
C ILE A 3 3.96 27.07 5.54
N LYS A 4 4.74 26.51 6.46
CA LYS A 4 6.03 25.85 6.17
C LYS A 4 6.65 25.06 7.32
N ILE A 5 6.03 24.99 8.51
CA ILE A 5 6.63 24.32 9.68
C ILE A 5 6.18 22.85 9.82
N GLU A 6 4.99 22.48 9.36
CA GLU A 6 4.47 21.11 9.54
C GLU A 6 5.15 20.05 8.63
N TYR A 7 5.59 20.44 7.44
CA TYR A 7 6.33 19.53 6.54
C TYR A 7 7.74 19.21 7.05
N LEU A 8 8.35 20.11 7.83
CA LEU A 8 9.69 19.91 8.37
C LEU A 8 9.68 18.85 9.48
N THR A 9 8.62 18.82 10.31
CA THR A 9 8.48 17.83 11.38
C THR A 9 8.26 16.42 10.87
N ILE A 10 7.52 16.25 9.78
CA ILE A 10 7.25 14.92 9.19
C ILE A 10 8.50 14.36 8.51
N LEU A 11 9.21 15.18 7.72
CA LEU A 11 10.48 14.78 7.10
C LEU A 11 11.54 14.41 8.16
N PHE A 12 11.51 15.09 9.30
CA PHE A 12 12.39 14.81 10.44
C PHE A 12 12.03 13.48 11.11
N VAL A 13 10.75 13.17 11.29
CA VAL A 13 10.29 11.89 11.87
C VAL A 13 10.62 10.72 10.95
N LEU A 14 10.44 10.86 9.64
CA LEU A 14 10.80 9.83 8.67
C LEU A 14 12.32 9.64 8.59
N SER A 15 13.10 10.73 8.62
CA SER A 15 14.56 10.68 8.75
C SER A 15 14.99 10.01 10.04
N LEU A 16 14.29 10.26 11.16
CA LEU A 16 14.58 9.66 12.45
C LEU A 16 14.29 8.16 12.45
N CYS A 17 13.15 7.75 11.89
CA CYS A 17 12.81 6.33 11.73
C CYS A 17 13.82 5.61 10.85
N PHE A 18 14.34 6.26 9.80
CA PHE A 18 15.38 5.71 8.94
C PHE A 18 16.72 5.56 9.67
N ILE A 19 17.12 6.58 10.45
CA ILE A 19 18.33 6.53 11.28
C ILE A 19 18.20 5.46 12.37
N LEU A 20 17.02 5.28 12.97
CA LEU A 20 16.75 4.25 13.99
C LEU A 20 16.72 2.83 13.39
N LEU A 21 16.23 2.67 12.16
CA LEU A 21 16.31 1.41 11.42
C LEU A 21 17.76 1.05 11.08
N ILE A 22 18.56 2.03 10.63
CA ILE A 22 19.97 1.84 10.34
C ILE A 22 20.76 1.53 11.63
N SER A 23 20.58 2.29 12.70
CA SER A 23 21.30 2.04 13.96
C SER A 23 20.96 0.69 14.59
N LYS A 24 19.72 0.20 14.44
CA LYS A 24 19.33 -1.17 14.84
C LYS A 24 19.94 -2.27 13.98
N VAL A 25 20.15 -2.01 12.68
CA VAL A 25 20.81 -2.95 11.75
C VAL A 25 22.33 -2.95 11.94
N TYR A 26 22.93 -1.81 12.33
CA TYR A 26 24.38 -1.64 12.38
C TYR A 26 24.99 -1.55 13.79
N GLY A 27 24.19 -1.67 14.86
CA GLY A 27 24.69 -1.71 16.24
C GLY A 27 25.44 -0.45 16.66
N LEU A 28 25.02 0.72 16.19
CA LEU A 28 25.65 2.00 16.52
C LEU A 28 25.09 2.54 17.84
N ASN A 29 25.99 2.80 18.79
CA ASN A 29 25.67 3.34 20.11
C ASN A 29 25.04 4.74 20.04
N ASP A 30 23.95 4.88 20.79
CA ASP A 30 23.10 6.07 20.91
C ASP A 30 23.87 7.32 21.37
N THR A 31 24.02 8.29 20.47
CA THR A 31 23.99 9.70 20.85
C THR A 31 23.52 10.51 19.66
N LEU A 32 22.27 10.99 19.74
CA LEU A 32 21.69 12.21 19.14
C LEU A 32 20.29 11.96 18.60
N VAL A 33 19.27 12.22 19.45
CA VAL A 33 18.06 12.91 18.99
C VAL A 33 17.54 13.81 20.11
N ASN A 34 17.80 15.11 20.00
CA ASN A 34 17.02 16.15 20.67
C ASN A 34 16.09 16.77 19.64
N ASN A 35 14.78 16.55 19.79
CA ASN A 35 13.73 17.56 19.56
C ASN A 35 12.36 17.08 20.09
N SER A 36 12.09 17.48 21.35
CA SER A 36 10.84 18.00 21.91
C SER A 36 9.50 17.28 21.66
N TYR A 37 9.29 16.09 22.24
CA TYR A 37 7.95 15.59 22.64
C TYR A 37 8.01 14.73 23.92
N LEU A 38 9.01 14.96 24.75
CA LEU A 38 9.21 14.25 26.01
C LEU A 38 8.86 15.22 27.12
N SER A 39 7.79 14.94 27.86
CA SER A 39 7.36 15.85 28.93
C SER A 39 8.18 15.71 30.19
N ASN A 40 8.74 14.54 30.48
CA ASN A 40 9.76 14.35 31.51
C ASN A 40 10.68 13.16 31.19
N ILE A 41 11.99 13.41 31.14
CA ILE A 41 13.03 12.37 31.17
C ILE A 41 13.69 12.46 32.55
N SER A 42 13.50 11.44 33.39
CA SER A 42 14.31 11.29 34.61
C SER A 42 15.38 10.23 34.36
N ILE A 43 16.65 10.63 34.45
CA ILE A 43 17.77 9.71 34.38
C ILE A 43 18.15 9.37 35.82
N ASN A 44 17.95 8.12 36.22
CA ASN A 44 18.53 7.57 37.44
C ASN A 44 19.66 6.62 37.01
N GLU A 45 20.70 6.42 37.84
CA GLU A 45 21.96 5.72 37.47
C GLU A 45 21.80 4.27 36.98
N THR A 46 20.58 3.74 36.93
CA THR A 46 20.25 2.37 36.54
C THR A 46 19.18 2.25 35.45
N PHE A 47 18.34 3.27 35.23
CA PHE A 47 17.23 3.20 34.25
C PHE A 47 16.84 4.59 33.72
N VAL A 48 16.52 4.67 32.43
CA VAL A 48 15.88 5.85 31.82
C VAL A 48 14.36 5.65 31.85
N ASN A 49 13.66 6.40 32.69
CA ASN A 49 12.20 6.43 32.65
C ASN A 49 11.74 7.46 31.64
N ILE A 50 11.16 6.97 30.54
CA ILE A 50 10.55 7.80 29.50
C ILE A 50 9.05 7.87 29.80
N SER A 51 8.55 9.08 30.07
CA SER A 51 7.11 9.34 30.16
C SER A 51 6.66 10.10 28.91
N CYS A 52 5.52 9.68 28.37
CA CYS A 52 4.89 10.31 27.22
C CYS A 52 3.73 11.19 27.68
N ASP A 53 3.43 12.25 26.93
CA ASP A 53 2.22 13.04 27.16
C ASP A 53 0.94 12.21 27.01
N GLU A 54 -0.18 12.67 27.58
CA GLU A 54 -1.47 11.96 27.66
C GLU A 54 -2.02 11.47 26.30
N ASN A 55 -1.51 12.02 25.19
CA ASN A 55 -1.88 11.65 23.83
C ASN A 55 -0.84 10.76 23.13
N PHE A 56 0.08 10.13 23.87
CA PHE A 56 1.18 9.34 23.32
C PHE A 56 1.37 8.04 24.09
N THR A 57 1.56 6.94 23.36
CA THR A 57 1.88 5.61 23.87
C THR A 57 3.36 5.35 23.67
N LEU A 58 4.01 4.76 24.68
CA LEU A 58 5.40 4.32 24.58
C LEU A 58 5.46 2.99 23.81
N ILE A 59 6.08 2.98 22.62
CA ILE A 59 6.33 1.77 21.82
C ILE A 59 7.83 1.68 21.57
N ASN A 60 8.48 0.63 22.08
CA ASN A 60 9.94 0.43 21.96
C ASN A 60 10.76 1.68 22.35
N ASN A 61 10.46 2.31 23.49
CA ASN A 61 11.09 3.54 23.99
C ASN A 61 10.85 4.81 23.16
N ILE A 62 9.89 4.80 22.23
CA ILE A 62 9.50 5.96 21.43
C ILE A 62 8.07 6.36 21.80
N CYS A 63 7.84 7.63 22.11
CA CYS A 63 6.49 8.16 22.32
C CYS A 63 5.81 8.36 20.97
N VAL A 64 4.81 7.53 20.69
CA VAL A 64 4.01 7.55 19.45
C VAL A 64 2.61 8.03 19.82
N LYS A 65 2.05 9.00 19.08
CA LYS A 65 0.71 9.53 19.39
C LYS A 65 -0.30 8.37 19.48
N THR A 66 -1.12 8.30 20.53
CA THR A 66 -2.06 7.19 20.84
C THR A 66 -2.98 6.86 19.67
N THR A 67 -3.33 7.85 18.84
CA THR A 67 -4.07 7.65 17.57
C THR A 67 -3.39 6.72 16.56
N PHE A 68 -2.09 6.46 16.69
CA PHE A 68 -1.31 5.59 15.80
C PHE A 68 -0.96 4.24 16.42
N ALA A 69 -1.30 4.00 17.70
CA ALA A 69 -0.91 2.78 18.40
C ALA A 69 -1.56 1.49 17.85
N ASN A 70 -2.63 1.62 17.06
CA ASN A 70 -3.36 0.50 16.45
C ASN A 70 -3.14 0.37 14.93
N ILE A 71 -2.16 1.08 14.37
CA ILE A 71 -1.89 0.99 12.93
C ILE A 71 -1.02 -0.23 12.64
N ASP A 72 -1.59 -1.17 11.90
CA ASP A 72 -0.87 -2.34 11.40
C ASP A 72 -0.11 -1.99 10.11
N PHE A 73 1.13 -1.56 10.27
CA PHE A 73 2.03 -1.25 9.16
C PHE A 73 2.46 -2.50 8.36
N SER A 74 2.20 -3.72 8.84
CA SER A 74 2.50 -4.94 8.06
C SER A 74 1.64 -5.03 6.78
N LYS A 75 0.52 -4.30 6.74
CA LYS A 75 -0.34 -4.15 5.57
C LYS A 75 0.26 -3.27 4.47
N VAL A 76 1.32 -2.51 4.73
CA VAL A 76 1.87 -1.52 3.78
C VAL A 76 3.19 -2.00 3.19
N GLU A 77 3.30 -1.93 1.87
CA GLU A 77 4.58 -2.13 1.19
C GLU A 77 5.56 -0.98 1.51
N PHE A 78 6.80 -1.32 1.88
CA PHE A 78 7.83 -0.34 2.20
C PHE A 78 8.01 0.75 1.13
N ALA A 79 7.89 0.39 -0.16
CA ALA A 79 7.99 1.31 -1.28
C ALA A 79 6.94 2.44 -1.26
N VAL A 80 5.76 2.20 -0.65
CA VAL A 80 4.73 3.24 -0.48
C VAL A 80 5.20 4.29 0.52
N VAL A 81 5.69 3.86 1.69
CA VAL A 81 6.21 4.74 2.75
C VAL A 81 7.43 5.52 2.23
N GLU A 82 8.34 4.82 1.56
CA GLU A 82 9.51 5.45 0.94
C GLU A 82 9.10 6.51 -0.09
N SER A 83 8.11 6.22 -0.94
CA SER A 83 7.66 7.17 -1.97
C SER A 83 6.95 8.39 -1.35
N LEU A 84 6.16 8.20 -0.29
CA LEU A 84 5.51 9.30 0.45
C LEU A 84 6.51 10.19 1.18
N SER A 85 7.67 9.66 1.58
CA SER A 85 8.75 10.50 2.13
C SER A 85 9.34 11.48 1.11
N LYS A 86 9.16 11.20 -0.19
CA LYS A 86 9.71 11.97 -1.31
C LYS A 86 8.66 12.82 -2.03
N GLN A 87 7.36 12.51 -1.86
CA GLN A 87 6.25 13.09 -2.63
C GLN A 87 5.03 13.29 -1.71
N GLU A 88 4.29 14.38 -1.92
CA GLU A 88 3.08 14.69 -1.15
C GLU A 88 1.98 13.61 -1.28
N SER A 89 1.88 13.01 -2.46
CA SER A 89 0.96 11.89 -2.71
C SER A 89 1.57 10.88 -3.67
N VAL A 90 1.18 9.62 -3.51
CA VAL A 90 1.65 8.52 -4.36
C VAL A 90 0.48 7.67 -4.81
N ARG A 91 0.58 7.07 -6.00
CA ARG A 91 -0.48 6.19 -6.52
C ARG A 91 -0.34 4.81 -5.89
N VAL A 92 -1.38 4.37 -5.20
CA VAL A 92 -1.44 3.06 -4.53
C VAL A 92 -2.59 2.22 -5.04
N PHE A 93 -2.43 0.91 -4.85
CA PHE A 93 -3.50 -0.07 -4.94
C PHE A 93 -3.81 -0.55 -3.52
N VAL A 94 -5.08 -0.51 -3.14
CA VAL A 94 -5.58 -0.90 -1.83
C VAL A 94 -6.44 -2.14 -2.00
N ALA A 95 -5.98 -3.27 -1.46
CA ALA A 95 -6.73 -4.51 -1.38
C ALA A 95 -7.47 -4.59 -0.05
N LEU A 96 -8.75 -4.97 -0.10
CA LEU A 96 -9.59 -5.22 1.06
C LEU A 96 -9.70 -6.72 1.32
N LYS A 97 -9.92 -7.09 2.58
CA LYS A 97 -10.06 -8.48 3.03
C LYS A 97 -11.19 -9.16 2.28
N SER A 98 -10.85 -10.15 1.47
CA SER A 98 -11.78 -10.84 0.57
C SER A 98 -12.53 -12.02 1.20
N SER A 99 -12.29 -12.32 2.49
CA SER A 99 -12.86 -13.50 3.18
C SER A 99 -14.39 -13.52 3.28
N SER A 100 -15.06 -12.40 2.97
CA SER A 100 -16.52 -12.27 2.96
C SER A 100 -17.15 -12.40 1.56
N ILE A 101 -16.34 -12.56 0.52
CA ILE A 101 -16.81 -12.66 -0.87
C ILE A 101 -16.88 -14.12 -1.29
N ASP A 102 -18.03 -14.51 -1.83
CA ASP A 102 -18.23 -15.85 -2.35
C ASP A 102 -17.89 -15.90 -3.85
N TYR A 103 -16.61 -16.15 -4.12
CA TYR A 103 -16.14 -16.37 -5.49
C TYR A 103 -16.57 -17.71 -6.09
N SER A 104 -17.19 -18.61 -5.32
CA SER A 104 -17.73 -19.85 -5.86
C SER A 104 -19.05 -19.65 -6.61
N SER A 105 -19.68 -18.48 -6.43
CA SER A 105 -20.85 -18.07 -7.21
C SER A 105 -20.48 -17.83 -8.68
N ASN A 106 -21.19 -18.50 -9.60
CA ASN A 106 -21.11 -18.20 -11.03
C ASN A 106 -21.86 -16.91 -11.40
N ASP A 107 -22.60 -16.30 -10.46
CA ASP A 107 -23.31 -15.05 -10.70
C ASP A 107 -22.41 -13.84 -10.44
N LYS A 108 -21.94 -13.25 -11.54
CA LYS A 108 -21.16 -12.02 -11.55
C LYS A 108 -21.84 -10.86 -10.80
N ASN A 109 -23.17 -10.77 -10.85
CA ASN A 109 -23.89 -9.68 -10.19
C ASN A 109 -23.85 -9.82 -8.67
N THR A 110 -23.95 -11.05 -8.16
CA THR A 110 -23.76 -11.36 -6.75
C THR A 110 -22.35 -10.94 -6.27
N ILE A 111 -21.29 -11.29 -7.01
CA ILE A 111 -19.91 -10.89 -6.67
C ILE A 111 -19.80 -9.36 -6.66
N LYS A 112 -20.32 -8.67 -7.68
CA LYS A 112 -20.32 -7.20 -7.75
C LYS A 112 -21.00 -6.56 -6.55
N ALA A 113 -22.13 -7.10 -6.11
CA ALA A 113 -22.87 -6.59 -4.97
C ALA A 113 -22.06 -6.74 -3.66
N GLN A 114 -21.43 -7.91 -3.44
CA GLN A 114 -20.59 -8.16 -2.27
C GLN A 114 -19.35 -7.25 -2.25
N VAL A 115 -18.69 -7.08 -3.41
CA VAL A 115 -17.55 -6.16 -3.57
C VAL A 115 -17.97 -4.73 -3.27
N ALA A 116 -19.09 -4.26 -3.82
CA ALA A 116 -19.59 -2.91 -3.59
C ALA A 116 -19.98 -2.69 -2.11
N GLU A 117 -20.59 -3.68 -1.46
CA GLU A 117 -20.89 -3.62 -0.03
C GLU A 117 -19.60 -3.46 0.80
N LEU A 118 -18.58 -4.26 0.53
CA LEU A 118 -17.30 -4.17 1.23
C LEU A 118 -16.59 -2.83 0.97
N GLN A 119 -16.61 -2.33 -0.27
CA GLN A 119 -16.05 -1.03 -0.62
C GLN A 119 -16.82 0.14 0.02
N SER A 120 -18.12 0.00 0.26
CA SER A 120 -18.89 1.03 0.98
C SER A 120 -18.41 1.24 2.42
N LYS A 121 -17.88 0.19 3.06
CA LYS A 121 -17.37 0.22 4.45
C LYS A 121 -16.08 1.02 4.59
N ILE A 122 -15.29 1.15 3.51
CA ILE A 122 -14.06 1.96 3.49
C ILE A 122 -14.31 3.40 3.02
N SER A 123 -15.44 3.69 2.35
CA SER A 123 -15.74 5.02 1.82
C SER A 123 -15.60 6.17 2.82
N PRO A 124 -15.95 6.04 4.12
CA PRO A 124 -15.76 7.12 5.09
C PRO A 124 -14.30 7.54 5.30
N PHE A 125 -13.36 6.66 4.99
CA PHE A 125 -11.91 6.90 5.12
C PHE A 125 -11.30 7.52 3.85
N LEU A 126 -12.07 7.64 2.77
CA LEU A 126 -11.63 8.15 1.48
C LEU A 126 -12.03 9.61 1.28
N SER A 127 -11.53 10.50 2.15
CA SER A 127 -11.69 11.94 1.95
C SER A 127 -10.99 12.39 0.67
N TYR A 128 -11.63 13.23 -0.14
CA TYR A 128 -11.09 13.71 -1.41
C TYR A 128 -9.70 14.37 -1.27
N ASP A 129 -9.47 15.07 -0.16
CA ASP A 129 -8.19 15.76 0.10
C ASP A 129 -7.05 14.80 0.46
N ASN A 130 -7.37 13.63 1.04
CA ASN A 130 -6.39 12.66 1.53
C ASN A 130 -6.26 11.42 0.65
N PHE A 131 -7.29 11.13 -0.13
CA PHE A 131 -7.34 10.01 -1.06
C PHE A 131 -8.17 10.34 -2.30
N LYS A 132 -7.48 10.51 -3.43
CA LYS A 132 -8.13 10.73 -4.73
C LYS A 132 -8.27 9.40 -5.47
N VAL A 133 -9.50 8.85 -5.47
CA VAL A 133 -9.83 7.62 -6.17
C VAL A 133 -9.59 7.78 -7.68
N VAL A 134 -8.90 6.80 -8.27
CA VAL A 134 -8.64 6.71 -9.73
C VAL A 134 -9.43 5.56 -10.34
N ARG A 135 -9.51 4.41 -9.65
CA ARG A 135 -10.22 3.23 -10.14
C ARG A 135 -10.84 2.47 -8.99
N ILE A 136 -12.09 2.05 -9.17
CA ILE A 136 -12.76 1.06 -8.32
C ILE A 136 -12.91 -0.21 -9.15
N PHE A 137 -12.57 -1.36 -8.57
CA PHE A 137 -12.71 -2.65 -9.25
C PHE A 137 -14.03 -3.29 -8.85
N GLU A 138 -14.82 -3.72 -9.83
CA GLU A 138 -16.18 -4.22 -9.57
C GLU A 138 -16.21 -5.69 -9.15
N LEU A 139 -15.16 -6.45 -9.48
CA LEU A 139 -15.10 -7.91 -9.26
C LEU A 139 -14.01 -8.31 -8.27
N ASP A 140 -13.20 -7.35 -7.84
CA ASP A 140 -12.10 -7.52 -6.91
C ASP A 140 -12.30 -6.46 -5.83
N PRO A 141 -12.27 -6.81 -4.53
CA PRO A 141 -12.48 -5.89 -3.42
C PRO A 141 -11.26 -4.98 -3.24
N SER A 142 -11.03 -4.13 -4.23
CA SER A 142 -9.88 -3.26 -4.27
C SER A 142 -10.22 -1.96 -4.97
N PHE A 143 -9.35 -0.98 -4.79
CA PHE A 143 -9.39 0.29 -5.50
C PHE A 143 -7.98 0.84 -5.64
N SER A 144 -7.79 1.74 -6.59
CA SER A 144 -6.56 2.50 -6.74
C SER A 144 -6.83 3.99 -6.66
N GLY A 145 -5.85 4.73 -6.16
CA GLY A 145 -5.95 6.17 -6.02
C GLY A 145 -4.62 6.80 -5.64
N TYR A 146 -4.60 8.11 -5.58
CA TYR A 146 -3.50 8.86 -5.00
C TYR A 146 -3.77 9.06 -3.52
N VAL A 147 -2.82 8.67 -2.67
CA VAL A 147 -2.93 8.75 -1.22
C VAL A 147 -1.87 9.71 -0.68
N THR A 148 -2.25 10.54 0.29
CA THR A 148 -1.31 11.33 1.11
C THR A 148 -0.85 10.51 2.31
N GLU A 149 0.14 10.96 3.06
CA GLU A 149 0.52 10.29 4.31
C GLU A 149 -0.65 10.22 5.30
N ARG A 150 -1.41 11.31 5.44
CA ARG A 150 -2.63 11.35 6.26
C ARG A 150 -3.65 10.32 5.80
N GLY A 151 -3.93 10.27 4.50
CA GLY A 151 -4.88 9.31 3.93
C GLY A 151 -4.45 7.86 4.08
N LEU A 152 -3.15 7.58 4.06
CA LEU A 152 -2.62 6.24 4.32
C LEU A 152 -2.94 5.81 5.76
N LEU A 153 -2.74 6.69 6.73
CA LEU A 153 -3.03 6.41 8.14
C LEU A 153 -4.55 6.22 8.35
N ASP A 154 -5.38 7.05 7.72
CA ASP A 154 -6.84 6.93 7.77
C ASP A 154 -7.29 5.56 7.21
N ILE A 155 -6.73 5.13 6.08
CA ILE A 155 -7.03 3.82 5.47
C ILE A 155 -6.58 2.67 6.36
N LEU A 156 -5.37 2.73 6.93
CA LEU A 156 -4.83 1.64 7.75
C LEU A 156 -5.54 1.47 9.10
N SER A 157 -6.24 2.51 9.56
CA SER A 157 -7.12 2.41 10.73
C SER A 157 -8.32 1.48 10.50
N SER A 158 -8.61 1.14 9.23
CA SER A 158 -9.68 0.23 8.88
C SER A 158 -9.26 -1.24 8.96
N ASP A 159 -10.06 -2.03 9.66
CA ASP A 159 -9.91 -3.48 9.71
C ASP A 159 -10.22 -4.18 8.40
N PHE A 160 -10.87 -3.49 7.45
CA PHE A 160 -11.20 -4.05 6.14
C PHE A 160 -10.01 -4.06 5.18
N VAL A 161 -8.96 -3.28 5.46
CA VAL A 161 -7.77 -3.22 4.60
C VAL A 161 -6.90 -4.45 4.84
N GLU A 162 -6.57 -5.13 3.75
CA GLU A 162 -5.66 -6.27 3.72
C GLU A 162 -4.25 -5.82 3.35
N LYS A 163 -4.12 -5.02 2.29
CA LYS A 163 -2.81 -4.63 1.79
C LYS A 163 -2.85 -3.29 1.04
N VAL A 164 -1.78 -2.52 1.16
CA VAL A 164 -1.52 -1.30 0.37
C VAL A 164 -0.19 -1.46 -0.37
N THR A 165 -0.24 -1.41 -1.69
CA THR A 165 0.93 -1.57 -2.56
C THR A 165 1.13 -0.36 -3.47
N LEU A 166 2.37 -0.12 -3.88
CA LEU A 166 2.69 0.97 -4.79
C LEU A 166 2.28 0.59 -6.21
N VAL A 167 1.58 1.48 -6.93
CA VAL A 167 1.31 1.26 -8.36
C VAL A 167 2.58 1.57 -9.15
N ARG A 168 3.29 0.52 -9.54
CA ARG A 168 4.50 0.61 -10.37
C ARG A 168 4.12 0.87 -11.83
N ARG A 169 4.95 1.66 -12.52
CA ARG A 169 4.88 1.74 -13.99
C ARG A 169 5.55 0.49 -14.56
N MET A 170 4.82 -0.27 -15.36
CA MET A 170 5.40 -1.34 -16.17
C MET A 170 5.94 -0.71 -17.46
N GLN A 171 7.11 -1.14 -17.90
CA GLN A 171 7.66 -0.84 -19.23
C GLN A 171 7.68 -2.13 -20.02
N GLU A 172 7.32 -2.05 -21.30
CA GLU A 172 7.35 -3.20 -22.19
C GLU A 172 8.79 -3.57 -22.53
N GLU A 173 9.12 -4.84 -22.40
CA GLU A 173 10.32 -5.44 -22.99
C GLU A 173 9.88 -6.33 -24.15
N LEU A 174 9.91 -5.78 -25.37
CA LEU A 174 9.64 -6.55 -26.58
C LEU A 174 10.79 -7.52 -26.85
N ALA A 175 10.53 -8.82 -26.76
CA ALA A 175 11.43 -9.86 -27.24
C ALA A 175 10.80 -10.63 -28.42
N GLY A 176 11.48 -10.62 -29.57
CA GLY A 176 11.03 -11.29 -30.80
C GLY A 176 11.03 -12.82 -30.66
N SER A 177 9.85 -13.44 -30.75
CA SER A 177 9.70 -14.87 -30.42
C SER A 177 9.02 -15.72 -31.50
N VAL A 178 8.47 -15.14 -32.58
CA VAL A 178 7.61 -15.88 -33.51
C VAL A 178 8.32 -17.08 -34.17
N SER A 179 9.55 -16.89 -34.66
CA SER A 179 10.34 -17.97 -35.28
C SER A 179 11.01 -18.91 -34.26
N LEU A 180 11.07 -18.52 -32.98
CA LEU A 180 11.73 -19.31 -31.93
C LEU A 180 10.81 -20.34 -31.28
N ILE A 181 9.48 -20.20 -31.45
CA ILE A 181 8.47 -21.10 -30.86
C ILE A 181 7.87 -22.10 -31.86
N ASN A 182 8.37 -22.16 -33.10
CA ASN A 182 7.86 -23.03 -34.19
C ASN A 182 6.34 -22.96 -34.36
N ALA A 183 5.74 -21.78 -34.18
CA ALA A 183 4.29 -21.59 -34.30
C ALA A 183 3.79 -21.79 -35.75
N ASP A 184 4.71 -21.79 -36.73
CA ASP A 184 4.46 -22.08 -38.13
C ASP A 184 4.08 -23.54 -38.40
N ASP A 185 4.53 -24.49 -37.57
CA ASP A 185 4.18 -25.92 -37.69
C ASP A 185 2.68 -26.18 -37.44
N VAL A 186 2.04 -25.33 -36.63
CA VAL A 186 0.63 -25.49 -36.21
C VAL A 186 -0.34 -25.24 -37.39
N TRP A 187 0.07 -24.51 -38.42
CA TRP A 187 -0.78 -24.23 -39.58
C TRP A 187 -1.13 -25.48 -40.39
N ASN A 188 -0.35 -26.55 -40.27
CA ASN A 188 -0.59 -27.83 -40.93
C ASN A 188 -1.35 -28.85 -40.05
N LEU A 189 -1.65 -28.52 -38.79
CA LEU A 189 -2.33 -29.44 -37.88
C LEU A 189 -3.84 -29.50 -38.13
N ASN A 190 -4.31 -30.72 -38.36
CA ASN A 190 -5.71 -31.05 -38.59
C ASN A 190 -6.12 -32.20 -37.65
N ILE A 191 -7.23 -32.00 -36.92
CA ILE A 191 -7.84 -33.02 -36.07
C ILE A 191 -9.17 -33.42 -36.71
N ASN A 192 -9.32 -34.70 -37.03
CA ASN A 192 -10.52 -35.25 -37.70
C ASN A 192 -10.88 -34.51 -39.01
N GLY A 193 -9.86 -34.09 -39.78
CA GLY A 193 -10.04 -33.39 -41.06
C GLY A 193 -10.42 -31.91 -40.93
N VAL A 194 -10.37 -31.33 -39.73
CA VAL A 194 -10.64 -29.91 -39.49
C VAL A 194 -9.36 -29.20 -39.05
N ASN A 195 -9.04 -28.08 -39.71
CA ASN A 195 -7.88 -27.25 -39.38
C ASN A 195 -8.05 -26.56 -38.02
N ILE A 196 -6.99 -26.54 -37.21
CA ILE A 196 -6.96 -25.82 -35.94
C ILE A 196 -6.68 -24.34 -36.23
N THR A 197 -7.75 -23.54 -36.31
CA THR A 197 -7.68 -22.13 -36.74
C THR A 197 -7.88 -21.13 -35.61
N GLY A 198 -8.10 -21.60 -34.37
CA GLY A 198 -8.55 -20.73 -33.27
C GLY A 198 -9.97 -20.20 -33.45
N LYS A 199 -10.76 -20.75 -34.39
CA LYS A 199 -12.17 -20.38 -34.56
C LYS A 199 -12.93 -20.56 -33.25
N ASN A 200 -13.71 -19.54 -32.87
CA ASN A 200 -14.45 -19.44 -31.61
C ASN A 200 -13.57 -19.36 -30.35
N GLN A 201 -12.27 -19.08 -30.48
CA GLN A 201 -11.41 -18.72 -29.35
C GLN A 201 -11.35 -17.19 -29.23
N VAL A 202 -11.25 -16.70 -27.99
CA VAL A 202 -11.06 -15.29 -27.69
C VAL A 202 -9.72 -15.15 -26.97
N ILE A 203 -8.87 -14.27 -27.49
CA ILE A 203 -7.58 -13.93 -26.89
C ILE A 203 -7.69 -12.49 -26.37
N CYS A 204 -7.51 -12.32 -25.07
CA CYS A 204 -7.43 -11.00 -24.45
C CYS A 204 -5.96 -10.58 -24.37
N LEU A 205 -5.54 -9.67 -25.26
CA LEU A 205 -4.24 -9.02 -25.17
C LEU A 205 -4.38 -7.75 -24.33
N VAL A 206 -3.60 -7.63 -23.26
CA VAL A 206 -3.50 -6.42 -22.45
C VAL A 206 -2.13 -5.81 -22.75
N ASP A 207 -2.14 -4.72 -23.50
CA ASP A 207 -0.94 -4.02 -23.98
C ASP A 207 -0.97 -2.55 -23.54
N LEU A 208 0.19 -1.90 -23.44
CA LEU A 208 0.28 -0.47 -23.10
C LEU A 208 0.40 0.34 -24.39
N GLU A 209 -0.69 1.01 -24.80
CA GLU A 209 -0.67 1.92 -25.97
C GLU A 209 0.17 3.19 -25.72
#